data_AF-A0A657IW91-F1
#
_entry.id   AF-A0A657IW91-F1
#
_cell.length_a   1.000
_cell.length_b   1.000
_cell.length_c   1.000
_cell.angle_alpha   90.00
_cell.angle_beta   90.00
_cell.angle_gamma   90.00
#
_symmetry.space_group_name_H-M   'P 1'
#
loop_
_entity.id
_entity.type
_entity.pdbx_description
1 polymer ?
#
loop_
_entity_poly.entity_id
_entity_poly.type
_entity_poly.pdbx_seq_one_letter_code
_entity_poly.pdbx_strand_id
1 'polypeptide(L)'
;MLPLDSGAQPDDAVTALRERLNEAPEGLRGWVTGPAGFTADLAEAFSGIDGILLAVALAVVFVILLAVYRSPLLPILVLLTSLAALSASILVIWHLADAAWLSINGQIQGILFILVIGAATDYSLLFVARYREALQTHRTVPAAMRAAWRGTIEPVAASGGTVIAGLLCLMFSSLKTNAALGPVAATGIVFAMLAALTLLPALLLIFGRVAFWPARPRFRGEDSRPRPGCGAASRGGCGAGPARSGWSAPLPS
;
A
#
# COMPACT_ATOMS: atom_id res chain seq x y z
N MET A 1 25.38 -34.64 25.60
CA MET A 1 25.01 -34.44 24.19
C MET A 1 24.05 -35.54 23.81
N LEU A 2 22.78 -35.22 23.56
CA LEU A 2 21.80 -36.20 23.08
C LEU A 2 21.93 -36.35 21.55
N PRO A 3 21.87 -37.57 20.99
CA PRO A 3 21.84 -37.77 19.55
C PRO A 3 20.48 -37.33 19.01
N LEU A 4 20.49 -36.49 17.97
CA LEU A 4 19.31 -36.18 17.16
C LEU A 4 19.32 -37.12 15.95
N ASP A 5 18.18 -37.73 15.65
CA ASP A 5 17.98 -38.46 14.39
C ASP A 5 18.20 -37.50 13.21
N SER A 6 19.08 -37.89 12.29
CA SER A 6 19.65 -37.08 11.22
C SER A 6 18.68 -36.71 10.09
N GLY A 7 17.37 -36.87 10.30
CA GLY A 7 16.31 -36.57 9.34
C GLY A 7 15.21 -35.61 9.82
N ALA A 8 15.26 -35.13 11.07
CA ALA A 8 14.24 -34.21 11.60
C ALA A 8 14.47 -32.78 11.11
N GLN A 9 13.40 -32.13 10.67
CA GLN A 9 13.40 -30.71 10.35
C GLN A 9 13.77 -29.92 11.61
N PRO A 10 14.65 -28.91 11.54
CA PRO A 10 15.25 -28.28 12.71
C PRO A 10 14.24 -27.68 13.69
N ASP A 11 13.07 -27.24 13.22
CA ASP A 11 12.00 -26.71 14.07
C ASP A 11 11.32 -27.80 14.92
N ASP A 12 11.08 -29.00 14.36
CA ASP A 12 10.49 -30.13 15.10
C ASP A 12 11.44 -30.64 16.18
N ALA A 13 12.74 -30.68 15.87
CA ALA A 13 13.77 -31.08 16.81
C ALA A 13 13.88 -30.10 18.00
N VAL A 14 13.73 -28.80 17.75
CA VAL A 14 13.74 -27.78 18.82
C VAL A 14 12.48 -27.84 19.66
N THR A 15 11.33 -28.05 19.03
CA THR A 15 10.03 -28.17 19.73
C THR A 15 10.02 -29.38 20.64
N ALA A 16 10.48 -30.55 20.15
CA ALA A 16 10.61 -31.76 20.95
C ALA A 16 11.62 -31.60 22.11
N LEU A 17 12.69 -30.79 21.91
CA LEU A 17 13.65 -30.49 22.97
C LEU A 17 13.07 -29.55 24.03
N ARG A 18 12.22 -28.59 23.64
CA ARG A 18 11.51 -27.68 24.55
C ARG A 18 10.46 -28.41 25.39
N GLU A 19 9.67 -29.30 24.80
CA GLU A 19 8.69 -30.10 25.56
C GLU A 19 9.38 -30.95 26.64
N ARG A 20 10.47 -31.62 26.31
CA ARG A 20 11.22 -32.45 27.29
C ARG A 20 11.92 -31.63 28.36
N LEU A 21 12.24 -30.37 28.10
CA LEU A 21 12.79 -29.45 29.10
C LEU A 21 11.71 -28.87 30.02
N ASN A 22 10.46 -28.80 29.57
CA ASN A 22 9.32 -28.42 30.42
C ASN A 22 8.90 -29.54 31.39
N GLU A 23 9.30 -30.80 31.13
CA GLU A 23 9.14 -31.94 32.06
C GLU A 23 10.28 -32.05 33.10
N ALA A 24 11.24 -31.12 33.10
CA ALA A 24 12.36 -31.14 34.04
C ALA A 24 11.91 -30.78 35.49
N PRO A 25 12.55 -31.36 36.52
CA PRO A 25 12.17 -31.17 37.92
C PRO A 25 12.19 -29.70 38.37
N GLU A 26 11.29 -29.36 39.30
CA GLU A 26 11.12 -27.99 39.81
C GLU A 26 12.47 -27.40 40.30
N GLY A 27 12.88 -26.30 39.66
CA GLY A 27 14.13 -25.58 39.96
C GLY A 27 15.16 -25.56 38.83
N LEU A 28 15.00 -26.40 37.79
CA LEU A 28 15.89 -26.41 36.63
C LEU A 28 15.31 -25.58 35.48
N ARG A 29 15.98 -24.50 35.07
CA ARG A 29 15.62 -23.73 33.86
C ARG A 29 16.57 -24.11 32.73
N GLY A 30 16.08 -24.89 31.77
CA GLY A 30 16.80 -25.21 30.54
C GLY A 30 16.49 -24.20 29.44
N TRP A 31 17.52 -23.74 28.74
CA TRP A 31 17.38 -22.85 27.58
C TRP A 31 17.89 -23.58 26.34
N VAL A 32 17.04 -23.71 25.33
CA VAL A 32 17.45 -24.25 24.03
C VAL A 32 18.13 -23.14 23.24
N THR A 33 19.44 -23.30 22.99
CA THR A 33 20.25 -22.32 22.24
C THR A 33 20.92 -22.98 21.04
N GLY A 34 21.48 -22.18 20.13
CA GLY A 34 22.09 -22.63 18.88
C GLY A 34 21.31 -22.19 17.63
N PRO A 35 21.83 -22.43 16.42
CA PRO A 35 21.24 -21.94 15.18
C PRO A 35 19.79 -22.36 14.97
N ALA A 36 19.45 -23.61 15.34
CA ALA A 36 18.09 -24.14 15.27
C ALA A 36 17.16 -23.51 16.33
N GLY A 37 17.65 -23.29 17.56
CA GLY A 37 16.88 -22.62 18.61
C GLY A 37 16.55 -21.17 18.27
N PHE A 38 17.48 -20.48 17.58
CA PHE A 38 17.27 -19.12 17.10
C PHE A 38 16.30 -19.05 15.91
N THR A 39 16.37 -19.99 14.96
CA THR A 39 15.40 -20.06 13.85
C THR A 39 14.00 -20.42 14.34
N ALA A 40 13.89 -21.33 15.31
CA ALA A 40 12.63 -21.68 15.94
C ALA A 40 12.05 -20.55 16.78
N ASP A 41 12.87 -19.80 17.54
CA ASP A 41 12.40 -18.60 18.26
C ASP A 41 11.96 -17.50 17.30
N LEU A 42 12.63 -17.34 16.14
CA LEU A 42 12.13 -16.46 15.09
C LEU A 42 10.78 -16.96 14.56
N ALA A 43 10.67 -18.24 14.21
CA ALA A 43 9.44 -18.83 13.65
C ALA A 43 8.27 -18.74 14.63
N GLU A 44 8.48 -19.03 15.92
CA GLU A 44 7.52 -18.93 17.02
C GLU A 44 7.14 -17.47 17.30
N ALA A 45 8.12 -16.55 17.28
CA ALA A 45 7.85 -15.12 17.39
C ALA A 45 7.05 -14.60 16.19
N PHE A 46 7.15 -15.20 15.00
CA PHE A 46 6.33 -14.81 13.86
C PHE A 46 4.97 -15.53 13.81
N SER A 47 4.84 -16.76 14.31
CA SER A 47 3.60 -17.55 14.29
C SER A 47 2.51 -17.00 15.23
N GLY A 48 2.89 -16.45 16.38
CA GLY A 48 1.96 -15.85 17.34
C GLY A 48 1.57 -14.39 17.04
N ILE A 49 2.25 -13.77 16.07
CA ILE A 49 2.26 -12.30 15.89
C ILE A 49 1.61 -11.85 14.58
N ASP A 50 1.41 -12.75 13.60
CA ASP A 50 0.87 -12.39 12.27
C ASP A 50 -0.39 -11.52 12.32
N GLY A 51 -1.33 -11.78 13.24
CA GLY A 51 -2.53 -10.95 13.39
C GLY A 51 -2.31 -9.62 14.13
N ILE A 52 -1.54 -9.62 15.23
CA ILE A 52 -1.35 -8.45 16.08
C ILE A 52 -0.41 -7.44 15.42
N LEU A 53 0.69 -7.89 14.82
CA LEU A 53 1.62 -7.01 14.11
C LEU A 53 0.99 -6.43 12.85
N LEU A 54 0.21 -7.23 12.12
CA LEU A 54 -0.61 -6.71 11.01
C LEU A 54 -1.60 -5.66 11.53
N ALA A 55 -2.32 -5.93 12.63
CA ALA A 55 -3.27 -4.98 13.20
C ALA A 55 -2.60 -3.68 13.67
N VAL A 56 -1.44 -3.74 14.33
CA VAL A 56 -0.68 -2.56 14.77
C VAL A 56 -0.13 -1.79 13.57
N ALA A 57 0.46 -2.46 12.58
CA ALA A 57 0.96 -1.82 11.37
C ALA A 57 -0.18 -1.11 10.61
N LEU A 58 -1.32 -1.79 10.41
CA LEU A 58 -2.52 -1.20 9.81
C LEU A 58 -3.05 -0.04 10.63
N ALA A 59 -3.06 -0.14 11.96
CA ALA A 59 -3.52 0.94 12.84
C ALA A 59 -2.62 2.18 12.72
N VAL A 60 -1.30 2.01 12.68
CA VAL A 60 -0.35 3.12 12.48
C VAL A 60 -0.54 3.76 11.11
N VAL A 61 -0.60 2.96 10.05
CA VAL A 61 -0.86 3.45 8.68
C VAL A 61 -2.22 4.17 8.63
N PHE A 62 -3.25 3.61 9.27
CA PHE A 62 -4.57 4.24 9.37
C PHE A 62 -4.50 5.60 10.06
N VAL A 63 -3.79 5.71 11.19
CA VAL A 63 -3.63 6.96 11.93
C VAL A 63 -2.87 7.99 11.10
N ILE A 64 -1.78 7.60 10.43
CA ILE A 64 -1.02 8.48 9.53
C ILE A 64 -1.92 8.96 8.38
N LEU A 65 -2.64 8.05 7.72
CA LEU A 65 -3.56 8.38 6.64
C LEU A 65 -4.71 9.29 7.12
N LEU A 66 -5.23 9.06 8.32
CA LEU A 66 -6.26 9.91 8.93
C LEU A 66 -5.73 11.33 9.17
N ALA A 67 -4.48 11.45 9.64
CA ALA A 67 -3.81 12.73 9.83
C ALA A 67 -3.55 13.45 8.50
N VAL A 68 -3.15 12.74 7.45
CA VAL A 68 -2.86 13.30 6.13
C VAL A 68 -4.14 13.70 5.38
N TYR A 69 -5.16 12.85 5.34
CA TYR A 69 -6.33 13.02 4.49
C TYR A 69 -7.53 13.69 5.17
N ARG A 70 -7.53 13.80 6.51
CA ARG A 70 -8.60 14.46 7.30
C ARG A 70 -10.02 13.94 7.06
N SER A 71 -10.17 12.83 6.32
CA SER A 71 -11.39 12.12 5.99
C SER A 71 -11.16 10.61 6.19
N PRO A 72 -11.96 9.92 7.03
CA PRO A 72 -11.72 8.51 7.40
C PRO A 72 -12.09 7.50 6.30
N LEU A 73 -12.86 7.90 5.29
CA LEU A 73 -13.32 7.00 4.22
C LEU A 73 -12.19 6.60 3.25
N LEU A 74 -11.36 7.55 2.84
CA LEU A 74 -10.24 7.28 1.92
C LEU A 74 -9.23 6.28 2.50
N PRO A 75 -8.74 6.44 3.74
CA PRO A 75 -7.87 5.46 4.38
C PRO A 75 -8.46 4.05 4.41
N ILE A 76 -9.76 3.90 4.71
CA ILE A 76 -10.42 2.59 4.76
C ILE A 76 -10.40 1.92 3.38
N LEU A 77 -10.71 2.66 2.31
CA LEU A 77 -10.68 2.11 0.95
C LEU A 77 -9.28 1.70 0.52
N VAL A 78 -8.27 2.50 0.85
CA VAL A 78 -6.86 2.19 0.56
C VAL A 78 -6.41 0.95 1.33
N LEU A 79 -6.76 0.84 2.61
CA LEU A 79 -6.43 -0.33 3.43
C LEU A 79 -7.15 -1.60 2.94
N LEU A 80 -8.44 -1.52 2.62
CA LEU A 80 -9.18 -2.64 2.04
C LEU A 80 -8.56 -3.10 0.72
N THR A 81 -8.18 -2.15 -0.13
CA THR A 81 -7.50 -2.46 -1.41
C THR A 81 -6.16 -3.14 -1.16
N SER A 82 -5.38 -2.65 -0.20
CA SER A 82 -4.06 -3.19 0.14
C SER A 82 -4.16 -4.60 0.74
N LEU A 83 -5.16 -4.84 1.61
CA LEU A 83 -5.42 -6.16 2.18
C LEU A 83 -5.93 -7.16 1.15
N ALA A 84 -6.77 -6.72 0.21
CA ALA A 84 -7.21 -7.55 -0.90
C ALA A 84 -6.03 -7.91 -1.83
N ALA A 85 -5.14 -6.96 -2.11
CA ALA A 85 -3.92 -7.19 -2.88
C ALA A 85 -3.00 -8.20 -2.18
N LEU A 86 -2.79 -8.03 -0.87
CA LEU A 86 -2.03 -8.95 -0.03
C LEU A 86 -2.63 -10.36 -0.08
N SER A 87 -3.94 -10.47 0.15
CA SER A 87 -4.64 -11.77 0.15
C SER A 87 -4.53 -12.47 -1.20
N ALA A 88 -4.76 -11.74 -2.31
CA ALA A 88 -4.61 -12.27 -3.66
C ALA A 88 -3.18 -12.71 -3.95
N SER A 89 -2.19 -11.91 -3.54
CA SER A 89 -0.78 -12.24 -3.68
C SER A 89 -0.44 -13.51 -2.93
N ILE A 90 -0.85 -13.65 -1.66
CA ILE A 90 -0.59 -14.83 -0.84
C ILE A 90 -1.19 -16.08 -1.49
N LEU A 91 -2.44 -16.01 -1.98
CA LEU A 91 -3.08 -17.15 -2.64
C LEU A 91 -2.31 -17.61 -3.89
N VAL A 92 -1.87 -16.66 -4.73
CA VAL A 92 -1.11 -16.99 -5.93
C VAL A 92 0.28 -17.52 -5.59
N ILE A 93 0.94 -16.92 -4.60
CA ILE A 93 2.26 -17.36 -4.13
C ILE A 93 2.16 -18.76 -3.52
N TRP A 94 1.11 -19.08 -2.77
CA TRP A 94 0.90 -20.40 -2.19
C TRP A 94 0.79 -21.46 -3.29
N HIS A 95 -0.04 -21.20 -4.31
CA HIS A 95 -0.12 -22.06 -5.50
C HIS A 95 1.20 -22.17 -6.27
N LEU A 96 1.99 -21.10 -6.34
CA LEU A 96 3.30 -21.13 -7.00
C LEU A 96 4.36 -21.87 -6.16
N ALA A 97 4.30 -21.77 -4.83
CA ALA A 97 5.23 -22.40 -3.91
C ALA A 97 5.12 -23.93 -4.00
N ASP A 98 3.89 -24.44 -4.10
CA ASP A 98 3.61 -25.87 -4.34
C ASP A 98 4.24 -26.37 -5.65
N ALA A 99 4.34 -25.51 -6.67
CA ALA A 99 4.90 -25.86 -7.97
C ALA A 99 6.43 -25.67 -8.07
N ALA A 100 7.00 -24.71 -7.34
CA ALA A 100 8.37 -24.23 -7.52
C ALA A 100 9.36 -24.62 -6.40
N TRP A 101 8.93 -25.41 -5.40
CA TRP A 101 9.78 -25.81 -4.25
C TRP A 101 10.43 -24.61 -3.55
N LEU A 102 9.77 -23.45 -3.55
CA LEU A 102 10.25 -22.23 -2.89
C LEU A 102 9.96 -22.33 -1.40
N SER A 103 11.02 -22.38 -0.59
CA SER A 103 10.91 -22.37 0.87
C SER A 103 10.52 -20.97 1.34
N ILE A 104 9.22 -20.72 1.50
CA ILE A 104 8.70 -19.50 2.13
C ILE A 104 8.86 -19.68 3.65
N ASN A 105 9.67 -18.82 4.25
CA ASN A 105 9.83 -18.74 5.69
C ASN A 105 9.16 -17.46 6.23
N GLY A 106 8.98 -17.37 7.55
CA GLY A 106 8.36 -16.21 8.20
C GLY A 106 9.04 -14.89 7.86
N GLN A 107 10.35 -14.88 7.58
CA GLN A 107 11.08 -13.68 7.15
C GLN A 107 10.62 -13.19 5.78
N ILE A 108 10.53 -14.08 4.77
CA ILE A 108 10.07 -13.73 3.42
C ILE A 108 8.60 -13.27 3.47
N GLN A 109 7.78 -13.95 4.28
CA GLN A 109 6.38 -13.58 4.49
C GLN A 109 6.24 -12.17 5.08
N GLY A 110 7.00 -11.85 6.14
CA GLY A 110 6.98 -10.50 6.74
C GLY A 110 7.42 -9.40 5.78
N ILE A 111 8.48 -9.64 4.99
CA ILE A 111 8.94 -8.66 3.99
C ILE A 111 7.91 -8.49 2.88
N LEU A 112 7.33 -9.57 2.37
CA LEU A 112 6.24 -9.51 1.40
C LEU A 112 5.08 -8.67 1.93
N PHE A 113 4.68 -8.85 3.18
CA PHE A 113 3.54 -8.13 3.77
C PHE A 113 3.78 -6.63 3.78
N ILE A 114 4.93 -6.21 4.31
CA ILE A 114 5.30 -4.79 4.37
C ILE A 114 5.39 -4.19 2.97
N LEU A 115 6.00 -4.92 2.04
CA LEU A 115 6.24 -4.48 0.67
C LEU A 115 4.94 -4.32 -0.12
N VAL A 116 4.03 -5.29 -0.03
CA VAL A 116 2.73 -5.24 -0.72
C VAL A 116 1.83 -4.16 -0.14
N ILE A 117 1.71 -4.07 1.19
CA ILE A 117 0.87 -3.04 1.82
C ILE A 117 1.42 -1.64 1.52
N GLY A 118 2.74 -1.45 1.61
CA GLY A 118 3.39 -0.18 1.31
C GLY A 118 3.20 0.23 -0.16
N ALA A 119 3.46 -0.66 -1.10
CA ALA A 119 3.29 -0.39 -2.53
C ALA A 119 1.83 -0.16 -2.91
N ALA A 120 0.91 -0.99 -2.42
CA ALA A 120 -0.52 -0.83 -2.68
C ALA A 120 -1.04 0.50 -2.12
N THR A 121 -0.56 0.92 -0.94
CA THR A 121 -0.89 2.22 -0.36
C THR A 121 -0.36 3.34 -1.26
N ASP A 122 0.93 3.34 -1.63
CA ASP A 122 1.54 4.38 -2.46
C ASP A 122 0.82 4.55 -3.82
N TYR A 123 0.58 3.44 -4.53
CA TYR A 123 -0.14 3.47 -5.80
C TYR A 123 -1.58 3.94 -5.65
N SER A 124 -2.24 3.56 -4.55
CA SER A 124 -3.59 4.02 -4.25
C SER A 124 -3.63 5.51 -3.95
N LEU A 125 -2.63 6.03 -3.22
CA LEU A 125 -2.53 7.47 -2.93
C LEU A 125 -2.31 8.28 -4.21
N LEU A 126 -1.44 7.81 -5.11
CA LEU A 126 -1.23 8.43 -6.41
C LEU A 126 -2.53 8.47 -7.22
N PHE A 127 -3.27 7.36 -7.25
CA PHE A 127 -4.58 7.28 -7.91
C PHE A 127 -5.58 8.26 -7.31
N VAL A 128 -5.71 8.29 -5.98
CA VAL A 128 -6.63 9.18 -5.27
C VAL A 128 -6.29 10.65 -5.51
N ALA A 129 -5.00 11.00 -5.54
CA ALA A 129 -4.56 12.36 -5.86
C ALA A 129 -4.99 12.78 -7.26
N ARG A 130 -4.75 11.93 -8.28
CA ARG A 130 -5.19 12.18 -9.66
C ARG A 130 -6.70 12.21 -9.80
N TYR A 131 -7.40 11.34 -9.09
CA TYR A 131 -8.86 11.35 -9.08
C TYR A 131 -9.44 12.63 -8.46
N ARG A 132 -8.81 13.15 -7.40
CA ARG A 132 -9.19 14.42 -6.77
C ARG A 132 -8.93 15.62 -7.69
N GLU A 133 -7.86 15.61 -8.49
CA GLU A 133 -7.63 16.60 -9.54
C GLU A 133 -8.68 16.50 -10.66
N ALA A 134 -8.95 15.29 -11.14
CA ALA A 134 -9.92 15.05 -12.20
C ALA A 134 -11.35 15.48 -11.82
N LEU A 135 -11.73 15.34 -10.55
CA LEU A 135 -13.02 15.81 -10.04
C LEU A 135 -13.17 17.34 -10.06
N GLN A 136 -12.08 18.10 -10.04
CA GLN A 136 -12.11 19.57 -10.13
C GLN A 136 -12.29 20.05 -11.59
N THR A 137 -11.80 19.26 -12.54
CA THR A 137 -11.75 19.60 -13.97
C THR A 137 -12.90 18.99 -14.78
N HIS A 138 -13.51 17.89 -14.31
CA HIS A 138 -14.59 17.20 -15.01
C HIS A 138 -15.93 17.29 -14.24
N ARG A 139 -17.01 17.57 -14.98
CA ARG A 139 -18.36 17.73 -14.40
C ARG A 139 -19.00 16.42 -13.93
N THR A 140 -18.67 15.29 -14.58
CA THR A 140 -19.28 13.98 -14.29
C THR A 140 -18.26 13.01 -13.67
N VAL A 141 -18.71 12.24 -12.68
CA VAL A 141 -17.89 11.25 -11.95
C VAL A 141 -17.26 10.20 -12.88
N PRO A 142 -17.97 9.63 -13.88
CA PRO A 142 -17.37 8.68 -14.81
C PRO A 142 -16.28 9.29 -15.70
N ALA A 143 -16.44 10.55 -16.12
CA ALA A 143 -15.42 11.24 -16.92
C ALA A 143 -14.17 11.54 -16.09
N ALA A 144 -14.34 11.99 -14.85
CA ALA A 144 -13.24 12.18 -13.91
C ALA A 144 -12.49 10.87 -13.63
N MET A 145 -13.21 9.77 -13.44
CA MET A 145 -12.61 8.45 -13.20
C MET A 145 -11.78 7.98 -14.39
N ARG A 146 -12.29 8.11 -15.63
CA ARG A 146 -11.52 7.75 -16.84
C ARG A 146 -10.27 8.59 -17.02
N ALA A 147 -10.35 9.89 -16.75
CA ALA A 147 -9.20 10.79 -16.83
C ALA A 147 -8.13 10.44 -15.80
N ALA A 148 -8.54 10.21 -14.54
CA ALA A 148 -7.64 9.83 -13.46
C ALA A 148 -6.96 8.48 -13.73
N TRP A 149 -7.71 7.49 -14.21
CA TRP A 149 -7.19 6.17 -14.52
C TRP A 149 -6.13 6.22 -15.62
N ARG A 150 -6.39 6.94 -16.72
CA ARG A 150 -5.41 7.15 -17.80
C ARG A 150 -4.16 7.90 -17.31
N GLY A 151 -4.32 8.91 -16.47
CA GLY A 151 -3.20 9.67 -15.92
C GLY A 151 -2.39 8.94 -14.84
N THR A 152 -2.91 7.84 -14.29
CA THR A 152 -2.25 7.09 -13.20
C THR A 152 -1.53 5.84 -13.71
N ILE A 153 -2.03 5.22 -14.79
CA ILE A 153 -1.44 3.97 -15.32
C ILE A 153 0.04 4.13 -15.68
N GLU A 154 0.40 5.18 -16.41
CA GLU A 154 1.77 5.36 -16.89
C GLU A 154 2.77 5.57 -15.72
N PRO A 155 2.50 6.46 -14.74
CA PRO A 155 3.33 6.58 -13.53
C PRO A 155 3.43 5.30 -12.71
N VAL A 156 2.30 4.60 -12.48
CA VAL A 156 2.28 3.36 -11.67
C VAL A 156 3.04 2.25 -12.38
N ALA A 157 2.87 2.10 -13.70
CA ALA A 157 3.60 1.12 -14.50
C ALA A 157 5.11 1.39 -14.51
N ALA A 158 5.52 2.66 -14.64
CA ALA A 158 6.92 3.04 -14.59
C ALA A 158 7.54 2.76 -13.21
N SER A 159 6.90 3.23 -12.14
CA SER A 159 7.36 3.02 -10.76
C SER A 159 7.40 1.52 -10.40
N GLY A 160 6.25 0.84 -10.53
CA GLY A 160 6.14 -0.57 -10.21
C GLY A 160 7.04 -1.46 -11.08
N GLY A 161 7.19 -1.14 -12.37
CA GLY A 161 8.10 -1.85 -13.27
C GLY A 161 9.57 -1.79 -12.81
N THR A 162 10.02 -0.62 -12.35
CA THR A 162 11.40 -0.49 -11.81
C THR A 162 11.58 -1.24 -10.49
N VAL A 163 10.57 -1.25 -9.61
CA VAL A 163 10.59 -2.04 -8.36
C VAL A 163 10.63 -3.53 -8.68
N ILE A 164 9.78 -4.00 -9.59
CA ILE A 164 9.76 -5.40 -10.06
C ILE A 164 11.12 -5.79 -10.65
N ALA A 165 11.70 -4.96 -11.52
CA ALA A 165 13.02 -5.22 -12.08
C ALA A 165 14.11 -5.31 -11.01
N GLY A 166 14.06 -4.42 -10.01
CA GLY A 166 14.96 -4.46 -8.85
C GLY A 166 14.79 -5.73 -8.01
N LEU A 167 13.54 -6.15 -7.77
CA LEU A 167 13.22 -7.37 -7.03
C LEU A 167 13.67 -8.63 -7.77
N LEU A 168 13.47 -8.69 -9.09
CA LEU A 168 13.94 -9.79 -9.93
C LEU A 168 15.48 -9.86 -9.97
N CYS A 169 16.18 -8.74 -9.80
CA CYS A 169 17.63 -8.73 -9.67
C CYS A 169 18.13 -9.55 -8.46
N LEU A 170 17.33 -9.64 -7.38
CA LEU A 170 17.69 -10.49 -6.23
C LEU A 170 17.81 -11.97 -6.59
N MET A 171 17.20 -12.44 -7.68
CA MET A 171 17.36 -13.82 -8.15
C MET A 171 18.81 -14.17 -8.50
N PHE A 172 19.65 -13.17 -8.81
CA PHE A 172 21.08 -13.37 -9.05
C PHE A 172 21.91 -13.48 -7.75
N SER A 173 21.28 -13.34 -6.58
CA SER A 173 21.96 -13.43 -5.30
C SER A 173 22.37 -14.87 -4.96
N SER A 174 23.60 -15.05 -4.48
CA SER A 174 24.10 -16.35 -4.00
C SER A 174 23.42 -16.85 -2.72
N LEU A 175 22.67 -15.99 -2.01
CA LEU A 175 21.89 -16.36 -0.83
C LEU A 175 20.49 -16.83 -1.25
N LYS A 176 20.18 -18.11 -1.00
CA LYS A 176 18.88 -18.72 -1.36
C LYS A 176 17.68 -17.93 -0.82
N THR A 177 17.77 -17.36 0.39
CA THR A 177 16.71 -16.53 0.98
C THR A 177 16.43 -15.27 0.17
N ASN A 178 17.47 -14.59 -0.31
CA ASN A 178 17.34 -13.38 -1.11
C ASN A 178 16.82 -13.71 -2.51
N ALA A 179 17.34 -14.78 -3.12
CA ALA A 179 16.92 -15.24 -4.42
C ALA A 179 15.45 -15.69 -4.44
N ALA A 180 14.96 -16.32 -3.37
CA ALA A 180 13.56 -16.70 -3.20
C ALA A 180 12.65 -15.49 -2.97
N LEU A 181 13.13 -14.45 -2.28
CA LEU A 181 12.38 -13.23 -2.04
C LEU A 181 12.06 -12.48 -3.32
N GLY A 182 12.99 -12.44 -4.28
CA GLY A 182 12.84 -11.72 -5.55
C GLY A 182 11.53 -11.99 -6.30
N PRO A 183 11.25 -13.24 -6.73
CA PRO A 183 10.03 -13.57 -7.45
C PRO A 183 8.78 -13.42 -6.57
N VAL A 184 8.86 -13.78 -5.28
CA VAL A 184 7.75 -13.67 -4.33
C VAL A 184 7.31 -12.21 -4.17
N ALA A 185 8.25 -11.31 -3.90
CA ALA A 185 8.01 -9.89 -3.76
C ALA A 185 7.57 -9.24 -5.08
N ALA A 186 8.19 -9.61 -6.21
CA ALA A 186 7.81 -9.11 -7.53
C ALA A 186 6.34 -9.43 -7.86
N THR A 187 5.92 -10.66 -7.58
CA THR A 187 4.53 -11.08 -7.75
C THR A 187 3.58 -10.24 -6.88
N GLY A 188 3.98 -9.98 -5.63
CA GLY A 188 3.24 -9.09 -4.73
C GLY A 188 3.06 -7.67 -5.25
N ILE A 189 4.11 -7.07 -5.83
CA ILE A 189 4.02 -5.74 -6.44
C ILE A 189 3.05 -5.74 -7.63
N VAL A 190 3.07 -6.78 -8.47
CA VAL A 190 2.11 -6.91 -9.58
C VAL A 190 0.67 -6.90 -9.06
N PHE A 191 0.37 -7.68 -8.01
CA PHE A 191 -0.96 -7.67 -7.40
C PHE A 191 -1.32 -6.34 -6.74
N ALA A 192 -0.36 -5.65 -6.11
CA ALA A 192 -0.55 -4.32 -5.56
C ALA A 192 -0.94 -3.31 -6.66
N MET A 193 -0.24 -3.32 -7.79
CA MET A 193 -0.56 -2.46 -8.95
C MET A 193 -1.94 -2.79 -9.51
N LEU A 194 -2.26 -4.08 -9.70
CA LEU A 194 -3.55 -4.51 -10.22
C LEU A 194 -4.68 -4.08 -9.29
N ALA A 195 -4.56 -4.30 -7.98
CA ALA A 195 -5.57 -3.91 -7.00
C ALA A 195 -5.77 -2.38 -6.97
N ALA A 196 -4.68 -1.60 -6.98
CA ALA A 196 -4.76 -0.14 -7.00
C ALA A 196 -5.42 0.40 -8.28
N LEU A 197 -5.22 -0.26 -9.43
CA LEU A 197 -5.76 0.18 -10.72
C LEU A 197 -7.14 -0.40 -11.06
N THR A 198 -7.62 -1.41 -10.34
CA THR A 198 -8.91 -2.08 -10.62
C THR A 198 -9.88 -2.02 -9.45
N LEU A 199 -9.46 -2.52 -8.28
CA LEU A 199 -10.29 -2.61 -7.09
C LEU A 199 -10.56 -1.25 -6.48
N LEU A 200 -9.54 -0.41 -6.34
CA LEU A 200 -9.70 0.94 -5.82
C LEU A 200 -10.65 1.81 -6.67
N PRO A 201 -10.51 1.90 -8.01
CA PRO A 201 -11.48 2.66 -8.81
C PRO A 201 -12.89 2.07 -8.74
N ALA A 202 -13.04 0.74 -8.66
CA ALA A 202 -14.34 0.10 -8.47
C ALA A 202 -14.98 0.51 -7.11
N LEU A 203 -14.19 0.47 -6.03
CA LEU A 203 -14.63 0.92 -4.71
C LEU A 203 -14.99 2.41 -4.72
N LEU A 204 -14.16 3.26 -5.32
CA LEU A 204 -14.43 4.70 -5.43
C LEU A 204 -15.70 5.01 -6.26
N LEU A 205 -16.02 4.20 -7.27
CA LEU A 205 -17.28 4.33 -8.01
C LEU A 205 -18.50 3.94 -7.17
N ILE A 206 -18.38 2.90 -6.35
CA ILE A 206 -19.45 2.42 -5.46
C ILE A 206 -19.70 3.42 -4.31
N PHE A 207 -18.64 3.87 -3.65
CA PHE A 207 -18.73 4.83 -2.52
C PHE A 207 -18.93 6.29 -2.98
N GLY A 208 -18.73 6.57 -4.27
CA GLY A 208 -19.11 7.81 -4.94
C GLY A 208 -18.54 9.10 -4.33
N ARG A 209 -19.30 10.21 -4.47
CA ARG A 209 -18.93 11.54 -3.92
C ARG A 209 -18.91 11.59 -2.38
N VAL A 210 -19.37 10.54 -1.70
CA VAL A 210 -19.36 10.44 -0.23
C VAL A 210 -17.95 10.15 0.29
N ALA A 211 -17.10 9.50 -0.52
CA ALA A 211 -15.70 9.24 -0.19
C ALA A 211 -14.88 10.52 0.08
N PHE A 212 -15.33 11.70 -0.38
CA PHE A 212 -14.66 13.00 -0.17
C PHE A 212 -15.33 13.89 0.89
N TRP A 213 -16.20 13.36 1.74
CA TRP A 213 -16.71 14.10 2.89
C TRP A 213 -15.54 14.38 3.86
N PRO A 214 -15.06 15.62 4.14
CA PRO A 214 -15.69 16.95 4.07
C PRO A 214 -15.09 17.95 3.05
N ALA A 215 -14.03 17.59 2.31
CA ALA A 215 -13.39 18.48 1.33
C ALA A 215 -13.88 18.15 -0.09
N ARG A 216 -15.17 18.37 -0.35
CA ARG A 216 -15.77 18.21 -1.68
C ARG A 216 -15.03 19.11 -2.67
N PRO A 217 -14.24 18.58 -3.62
CA PRO A 217 -13.65 19.41 -4.66
C PRO A 217 -14.81 19.95 -5.50
N ARG A 218 -15.06 21.26 -5.40
CA ARG A 218 -16.06 21.94 -6.24
C ARG A 218 -15.46 22.14 -7.62
N PHE A 219 -16.30 22.02 -8.64
CA PHE A 219 -15.88 22.23 -10.02
C PHE A 219 -15.41 23.69 -10.17
N ARG A 220 -14.20 23.90 -10.69
CA ARG A 220 -13.58 25.24 -10.77
C ARG A 220 -14.39 26.22 -11.64
N GLY A 221 -15.29 25.73 -12.48
CA GLY A 221 -16.20 26.56 -13.28
C GLY A 221 -17.49 27.00 -12.56
N GLU A 222 -17.65 26.75 -11.25
CA GLU A 222 -18.68 27.40 -10.43
C GLU A 222 -18.20 28.71 -9.78
N ASP A 223 -16.88 28.91 -9.64
CA ASP A 223 -16.30 30.16 -9.10
C ASP A 223 -16.33 31.34 -10.09
N SER A 224 -16.63 31.08 -11.37
CA SER A 224 -16.83 32.13 -12.39
C SER A 224 -18.27 32.61 -12.50
N ARG A 225 -19.20 32.15 -11.64
CA ARG A 225 -20.48 32.85 -11.47
C ARG A 225 -20.23 34.11 -10.63
N PRO A 226 -20.50 35.31 -11.15
CA PRO A 226 -20.52 36.51 -10.32
C PRO A 226 -21.50 36.24 -9.18
N ARG A 227 -21.06 36.44 -7.94
CA ARG A 227 -21.93 36.37 -6.76
C ARG A 227 -23.18 37.23 -7.03
N PRO A 228 -24.39 36.66 -7.16
CA PRO A 228 -25.59 37.47 -7.25
C PRO A 228 -25.88 37.96 -5.84
N GLY A 229 -25.73 39.27 -5.62
CA GLY A 229 -26.17 39.94 -4.41
C GLY A 229 -25.06 40.25 -3.40
N CYS A 230 -24.20 41.21 -3.74
CA CYS A 230 -23.99 42.31 -2.79
C CYS A 230 -24.77 43.49 -3.37
N GLY A 231 -25.94 43.74 -2.78
CA GLY A 231 -26.94 44.66 -3.28
C GLY A 231 -26.44 46.09 -3.37
N ALA A 232 -27.00 46.79 -4.34
CA ALA A 232 -27.03 48.23 -4.43
C ALA A 232 -27.52 48.84 -3.12
N ALA A 233 -26.60 49.35 -2.30
CA ALA A 233 -26.90 50.24 -1.18
C ALA A 233 -25.68 51.10 -0.80
N SER A 234 -25.09 51.79 -1.75
CA SER A 234 -24.37 53.04 -1.47
C SER A 234 -24.33 53.89 -2.74
N ARG A 235 -25.30 54.81 -2.86
CA ARG A 235 -25.13 56.00 -3.68
C ARG A 235 -23.92 56.77 -3.14
N GLY A 236 -23.02 57.16 -4.04
CA GLY A 236 -22.00 58.18 -3.77
C GLY A 236 -20.61 57.77 -4.21
N GLY A 237 -20.20 58.24 -5.40
CA GLY A 237 -18.79 58.17 -5.80
C GLY A 237 -18.59 57.92 -7.29
N CYS A 238 -18.84 58.95 -8.10
CA CYS A 238 -18.32 59.03 -9.45
C CYS A 238 -16.80 58.78 -9.46
N GLY A 239 -16.34 57.99 -10.43
CA GLY A 239 -14.92 57.78 -10.69
C GLY A 239 -14.72 57.00 -11.98
N ALA A 240 -15.05 57.63 -13.11
CA ALA A 240 -14.75 57.12 -14.44
C ALA A 240 -13.23 57.08 -14.66
N GLY A 241 -12.71 55.97 -15.18
CA GLY A 241 -11.34 55.83 -15.70
C GLY A 241 -11.33 54.77 -16.80
N PRO A 242 -10.85 55.08 -18.03
CA PRO A 242 -11.19 54.29 -19.22
C PRO A 242 -10.27 53.09 -19.42
N ALA A 243 -10.84 52.09 -20.11
CA ALA A 243 -10.16 50.96 -20.69
C ALA A 243 -8.95 51.37 -21.54
N ARG A 244 -7.81 50.71 -21.35
CA ARG A 244 -6.74 50.62 -22.35
C ARG A 244 -6.40 49.18 -22.64
N SER A 245 -6.75 48.84 -23.87
CA SER A 245 -6.31 47.70 -24.67
C SER A 245 -4.81 47.79 -24.98
N GLY A 246 -4.25 46.61 -25.28
CA GLY A 246 -2.94 46.44 -25.90
C GLY A 246 -1.85 46.20 -24.87
N TRP A 247 -1.06 45.15 -25.11
CA TRP A 247 0.39 45.25 -25.30
C TRP A 247 0.91 43.87 -25.70
N SER A 248 1.02 43.71 -27.02
CA SER A 248 1.91 42.80 -27.70
C SER A 248 3.32 43.41 -27.71
N ALA A 249 4.33 42.65 -27.31
CA ALA A 249 5.74 42.95 -27.60
C ALA A 249 6.64 41.70 -27.39
N PRO A 250 7.81 41.64 -28.05
CA PRO A 250 8.33 40.44 -28.72
C PRO A 250 9.58 39.83 -28.07
N LEU A 251 9.95 38.64 -28.56
CA LEU A 251 11.17 37.87 -28.25
C LEU A 251 12.46 38.62 -28.69
N PRO A 252 13.54 38.58 -27.90
CA PRO A 252 14.89 38.86 -28.38
C PRO A 252 15.60 37.62 -28.94
N SER A 253 16.49 37.90 -29.90
CA SER A 253 17.34 37.08 -30.76
C SER A 253 18.17 35.99 -30.08
#